data_AF-A0A1J4SJ32-F1
#
_entry.id   AF-A0A1J4SJ32-F1
#
_cell.length_a   1.000
_cell.length_b   1.000
_cell.length_c   1.000
_cell.angle_alpha   90.00
_cell.angle_beta   90.00
_cell.angle_gamma   90.00
#
_symmetry.space_group_name_H-M   'P 1'
#
loop_
_entity.id
_entity.type
_entity.pdbx_description
1 polymer ?
#
loop_
_entity_poly.entity_id
_entity_poly.type
_entity_poly.pdbx_seq_one_letter_code
_entity_poly.pdbx_strand_id
1 'polypeptide(L)'
;MKKKNNGMTTKTFFKLMFKRNARNAAALDARINNLCGTELTVVSCDSSGFSKKTHEHGIIEFMDTMVKCHHALEKIVARHGGVTLCDKADNLMLLFDGPLMATACSIEMHRWLKKRNKSLPEHKQYNICVGIHHGHLLRFKEDAYGPAVNVAFKLGEDVAGKGELLITGQVNGIIKKKYRTEYSKHVTIGSVPFDVYKVKYR
;
A
#
# COMPACT_ATOMS: atom_id res chain seq x y z
N MET A 1 -27.93 -1.89 -5.09
CA MET A 1 -27.55 -1.30 -6.40
C MET A 1 -26.06 -1.01 -6.43
N LYS A 2 -25.25 -1.79 -7.18
CA LYS A 2 -23.81 -1.53 -7.34
C LYS A 2 -23.63 -0.30 -8.24
N LYS A 3 -23.15 0.83 -7.71
CA LYS A 3 -22.75 1.99 -8.52
C LYS A 3 -21.72 1.51 -9.54
N LYS A 4 -22.03 1.57 -10.83
CA LYS A 4 -21.05 1.35 -11.92
C LYS A 4 -19.93 2.36 -11.71
N ASN A 5 -18.76 1.86 -11.29
CA ASN A 5 -17.60 2.69 -11.00
C ASN A 5 -16.98 3.15 -12.33
N ASN A 6 -17.58 4.17 -12.94
CA ASN A 6 -17.09 4.79 -14.17
C ASN A 6 -15.96 5.78 -13.84
N GLY A 7 -15.02 5.36 -12.99
CA GLY A 7 -13.92 6.19 -12.51
C GLY A 7 -13.03 6.71 -13.65
N MET A 8 -12.42 7.87 -13.44
CA MET A 8 -11.46 8.45 -14.37
C MET A 8 -10.21 7.55 -14.47
N THR A 9 -9.65 7.41 -15.68
CA THR A 9 -8.33 6.77 -15.86
C THR A 9 -7.22 7.81 -15.73
N THR A 10 -6.01 7.38 -15.41
CA THR A 10 -4.82 8.25 -15.35
C THR A 10 -4.56 8.93 -16.69
N LYS A 11 -4.75 8.20 -17.81
CA LYS A 11 -4.68 8.76 -19.18
C LYS A 11 -5.64 9.93 -19.39
N THR A 12 -6.85 9.86 -18.83
CA THR A 12 -7.84 10.94 -18.93
C THR A 12 -7.43 12.12 -18.06
N PHE A 13 -6.96 11.84 -16.84
CA PHE A 13 -6.44 12.85 -15.93
C PHE A 13 -5.28 13.65 -16.55
N PHE A 14 -4.25 13.00 -17.09
CA PHE A 14 -3.12 13.70 -17.69
C PHE A 14 -3.50 14.53 -18.93
N LYS A 15 -4.49 14.08 -19.72
CA LYS A 15 -5.05 14.90 -20.81
C LYS A 15 -5.73 16.17 -20.29
N LEU A 16 -6.39 16.11 -19.14
CA LEU A 16 -6.97 17.29 -18.49
C LEU A 16 -5.87 18.21 -17.95
N MET A 17 -4.84 17.63 -17.31
CA MET A 17 -3.69 18.39 -16.79
C MET A 17 -2.97 19.16 -17.89
N PHE A 18 -2.80 18.58 -19.09
CA PHE A 18 -2.20 19.27 -20.24
C PHE A 18 -3.01 20.50 -20.71
N LYS A 19 -4.32 20.51 -20.46
CA LYS A 19 -5.22 21.63 -20.80
C LYS A 19 -5.40 22.64 -19.66
N ARG A 20 -4.82 22.37 -18.49
CA ARG A 20 -4.92 23.24 -17.31
C ARG A 20 -4.10 24.52 -17.52
N ASN A 21 -4.70 25.66 -17.21
CA ASN A 21 -4.07 26.98 -17.25
C ASN A 21 -4.68 27.89 -16.17
N ALA A 22 -4.12 29.08 -15.98
CA ALA A 22 -4.54 30.01 -14.92
C ALA A 22 -6.05 30.34 -14.93
N ARG A 23 -6.72 30.31 -16.09
CA ARG A 23 -8.14 30.66 -16.22
C ARG A 23 -9.09 29.51 -15.85
N ASN A 24 -8.66 28.25 -15.99
CA ASN A 24 -9.53 27.08 -15.76
C ASN A 24 -9.09 26.18 -14.60
N ALA A 25 -7.95 26.49 -13.96
CA ALA A 25 -7.36 25.72 -12.88
C ALA A 25 -8.36 25.38 -11.77
N ALA A 26 -8.98 26.39 -11.16
CA ALA A 26 -9.90 26.19 -10.03
C ALA A 26 -11.10 25.29 -10.39
N ALA A 27 -11.72 25.52 -11.55
CA ALA A 27 -12.86 24.71 -12.00
C ALA A 27 -12.45 23.27 -12.34
N LEU A 28 -11.27 23.08 -12.93
CA LEU A 28 -10.77 21.75 -13.26
C LEU A 28 -10.37 20.97 -12.01
N ASP A 29 -9.71 21.63 -11.05
CA ASP A 29 -9.30 21.05 -9.78
C ASP A 29 -10.52 20.62 -8.98
N ALA A 30 -11.56 21.46 -8.89
CA ALA A 30 -12.83 21.11 -8.24
C ALA A 30 -13.51 19.91 -8.92
N ARG A 31 -13.52 19.87 -10.26
CA ARG A 31 -14.07 18.75 -11.03
C ARG A 31 -13.32 17.44 -10.77
N ILE A 32 -11.99 17.47 -10.75
CA ILE A 32 -11.16 16.28 -10.50
C ILE A 32 -11.38 15.78 -9.07
N ASN A 33 -11.38 16.68 -8.08
CA ASN A 33 -11.64 16.31 -6.69
C ASN A 33 -13.04 15.73 -6.50
N ASN A 34 -14.07 16.27 -7.16
CA ASN A 34 -15.42 15.70 -7.08
C ASN A 34 -15.55 14.31 -7.72
N LEU A 35 -14.75 14.02 -8.75
CA LEU A 35 -14.83 12.74 -9.48
C LEU A 35 -13.92 11.66 -8.88
N CYS A 36 -12.77 12.05 -8.33
CA CYS A 36 -11.71 11.12 -7.95
C CYS A 36 -11.25 11.29 -6.49
N GLY A 37 -11.53 12.43 -5.87
CA GLY A 37 -11.12 12.73 -4.50
C GLY A 37 -11.90 11.90 -3.49
N THR A 38 -11.18 11.21 -2.62
CA THR A 38 -11.76 10.36 -1.57
C THR A 38 -10.76 10.21 -0.43
N GLU A 39 -11.25 9.79 0.74
CA GLU A 39 -10.39 9.28 1.80
C GLU A 39 -10.40 7.76 1.78
N LEU A 40 -9.21 7.16 1.77
CA LEU A 40 -9.03 5.71 1.78
C LEU A 40 -7.82 5.35 2.63
N THR A 41 -7.74 4.09 3.01
CA THR A 41 -6.55 3.52 3.63
C THR A 41 -5.66 2.93 2.54
N VAL A 42 -4.43 3.40 2.48
CA VAL A 42 -3.38 2.89 1.60
C VAL A 42 -2.49 1.95 2.39
N VAL A 43 -2.22 0.79 1.80
CA VAL A 43 -1.22 -0.17 2.27
C VAL A 43 -0.15 -0.29 1.18
N SER A 44 1.08 0.05 1.51
CA SER A 44 2.24 -0.33 0.69
C SER A 44 2.79 -1.65 1.19
N CYS A 45 3.06 -2.57 0.27
CA CYS A 45 3.83 -3.78 0.54
C CYS A 45 5.05 -3.81 -0.36
N ASP A 46 6.24 -3.75 0.23
CA ASP A 46 7.52 -3.83 -0.47
C ASP A 46 8.22 -5.17 -0.16
N SER A 47 8.96 -5.68 -1.13
CA SER A 47 9.67 -6.96 -1.02
C SER A 47 11.01 -6.82 -0.30
N SER A 48 11.22 -7.62 0.74
CA SER A 48 12.51 -7.60 1.47
C SER A 48 13.58 -8.47 0.80
N GLY A 49 14.77 -7.90 0.65
CA GLY A 49 15.95 -8.60 0.17
C GLY A 49 15.98 -8.81 -1.35
N PHE A 50 15.29 -7.97 -2.12
CA PHE A 50 15.32 -7.95 -3.58
C PHE A 50 16.77 -7.98 -4.10
N SER A 51 17.57 -6.95 -3.79
CA SER A 51 18.91 -6.78 -4.37
C SER A 51 19.87 -7.92 -4.06
N LYS A 52 19.80 -8.48 -2.84
CA LYS A 52 20.64 -9.63 -2.45
C LYS A 52 20.28 -10.87 -3.26
N LYS A 53 18.99 -11.20 -3.36
CA LYS A 53 18.53 -12.41 -4.06
C LYS A 53 18.72 -12.33 -5.55
N THR A 54 18.49 -11.17 -6.15
CA THR A 54 18.69 -10.98 -7.60
C THR A 54 20.17 -11.07 -7.97
N HIS A 55 21.07 -10.63 -7.09
CA HIS A 55 22.51 -10.79 -7.27
C HIS A 55 22.96 -12.25 -7.14
N GLU A 56 22.48 -12.98 -6.13
CA GLU A 56 22.92 -14.36 -5.83
C GLU A 56 22.27 -15.42 -6.73
N HIS A 57 21.01 -15.24 -7.14
CA HIS A 57 20.21 -16.28 -7.82
C HIS A 57 19.58 -15.83 -9.15
N GLY A 58 19.80 -14.58 -9.56
CA GLY A 58 19.27 -14.02 -10.78
C GLY A 58 17.83 -13.48 -10.64
N ILE A 59 17.50 -12.51 -11.50
CA ILE A 59 16.22 -11.81 -11.47
C ILE A 59 15.02 -12.73 -11.79
N ILE A 60 15.18 -13.72 -12.67
CA ILE A 60 14.08 -14.59 -13.11
C ILE A 60 13.56 -15.45 -11.94
N GLU A 61 14.44 -16.03 -11.12
CA GLU A 61 14.06 -16.84 -9.95
C GLU A 61 13.30 -15.99 -8.91
N PHE A 62 13.75 -14.74 -8.71
CA PHE A 62 13.06 -13.80 -7.84
C PHE A 62 11.66 -13.47 -8.36
N MET A 63 11.53 -13.16 -9.66
CA MET A 63 10.26 -12.81 -10.29
C MET A 63 9.27 -14.00 -10.27
N ASP A 64 9.74 -15.23 -10.49
CA ASP A 64 8.91 -16.44 -10.35
C ASP A 64 8.31 -16.57 -8.95
N THR A 65 9.16 -16.39 -7.93
CA THR A 65 8.73 -16.41 -6.52
C THR A 65 7.74 -15.28 -6.21
N MET A 66 8.04 -14.07 -6.67
CA MET A 66 7.23 -12.87 -6.43
C MET A 66 5.84 -13.00 -7.07
N VAL A 67 5.74 -13.37 -8.35
CA VAL A 67 4.45 -13.50 -9.05
C VAL A 67 3.55 -14.53 -8.37
N LYS A 68 4.10 -15.68 -7.95
CA LYS A 68 3.35 -16.71 -7.22
C LYS A 68 2.87 -16.21 -5.86
N CYS A 69 3.69 -15.43 -5.15
CA CYS A 69 3.30 -14.83 -3.89
C CYS A 69 2.20 -13.79 -4.09
N HIS A 70 2.39 -12.84 -5.03
CA HIS A 70 1.42 -11.79 -5.34
C HIS A 70 0.05 -12.38 -5.67
N HIS A 71 -0.01 -13.42 -6.51
CA HIS A 71 -1.27 -14.09 -6.84
C HIS A 71 -2.01 -14.66 -5.61
N ALA A 72 -1.28 -15.16 -4.61
CA ALA A 72 -1.88 -15.63 -3.37
C ALA A 72 -2.29 -14.48 -2.44
N LEU A 73 -1.48 -13.43 -2.37
CA LEU A 73 -1.76 -12.23 -1.57
C LEU A 73 -3.00 -11.49 -2.09
N GLU A 74 -3.18 -11.36 -3.41
CA GLU A 74 -4.37 -10.77 -4.02
C GLU A 74 -5.66 -11.47 -3.58
N LYS A 75 -5.63 -12.80 -3.43
CA LYS A 75 -6.79 -13.55 -2.90
C LYS A 75 -7.08 -13.22 -1.44
N ILE A 76 -6.05 -12.97 -0.64
CA ILE A 76 -6.20 -12.49 0.75
C ILE A 76 -6.82 -11.10 0.73
N VAL A 77 -6.27 -10.19 -0.06
CA VAL A 77 -6.76 -8.81 -0.20
C VAL A 77 -8.23 -8.76 -0.58
N ALA A 78 -8.64 -9.54 -1.58
CA ALA A 78 -10.03 -9.61 -2.01
C ALA A 78 -10.98 -10.12 -0.90
N ARG A 79 -10.56 -11.08 -0.07
CA ARG A 79 -11.37 -11.56 1.07
C ARG A 79 -11.59 -10.50 2.14
N HIS A 80 -10.65 -9.56 2.29
CA HIS A 80 -10.76 -8.43 3.21
C HIS A 80 -11.43 -7.20 2.59
N GLY A 81 -11.97 -7.32 1.37
CA GLY A 81 -12.62 -6.22 0.65
C GLY A 81 -11.65 -5.15 0.14
N GLY A 82 -10.35 -5.46 0.09
CA GLY A 82 -9.35 -4.58 -0.47
C GLY A 82 -9.30 -4.64 -1.99
N VAL A 83 -8.71 -3.62 -2.58
CA VAL A 83 -8.41 -3.56 -4.01
C VAL A 83 -6.90 -3.47 -4.19
N THR A 84 -6.33 -4.40 -4.95
CA THR A 84 -4.93 -4.34 -5.39
C THR A 84 -4.83 -3.41 -6.60
N LEU A 85 -3.97 -2.41 -6.50
CA LEU A 85 -3.49 -1.61 -7.61
C LEU A 85 -2.04 -2.01 -7.85
N CYS A 86 -1.81 -2.80 -8.90
CA CYS A 86 -0.47 -3.26 -9.27
C CYS A 86 -0.38 -3.31 -10.79
N ASP A 87 0.67 -2.71 -11.35
CA ASP A 87 1.12 -2.97 -12.71
C ASP A 87 2.53 -3.56 -12.67
N LYS A 88 2.61 -4.85 -12.31
CA LYS A 88 3.81 -5.70 -12.41
C LYS A 88 5.07 -5.18 -11.72
N ALA A 89 4.93 -4.32 -10.72
CA ALA A 89 6.03 -3.88 -9.87
C ALA A 89 6.29 -4.86 -8.73
N ASP A 90 7.46 -4.72 -8.10
CA ASP A 90 7.82 -5.34 -6.83
C ASP A 90 6.94 -4.86 -5.67
N ASN A 91 6.45 -3.63 -5.75
CA ASN A 91 5.62 -3.02 -4.72
C ASN A 91 4.12 -3.19 -5.01
N LEU A 92 3.39 -3.67 -4.01
CA LEU A 92 1.93 -3.76 -4.05
C LEU A 92 1.30 -2.56 -3.35
N MET A 93 0.51 -1.79 -4.09
CA MET A 93 -0.40 -0.81 -3.50
C MET A 93 -1.76 -1.44 -3.29
N LEU A 94 -2.24 -1.43 -2.05
CA LEU A 94 -3.58 -1.93 -1.71
C LEU A 94 -4.42 -0.80 -1.13
N LEU A 95 -5.69 -0.77 -1.49
CA LEU A 95 -6.65 0.22 -1.01
C LEU A 95 -7.78 -0.44 -0.24
N PHE A 96 -8.16 0.18 0.88
CA PHE A 96 -9.28 -0.24 1.72
C PHE A 96 -10.10 0.97 2.17
N ASP A 97 -11.40 0.78 2.39
CA ASP A 97 -12.28 1.83 2.91
C ASP A 97 -11.89 2.27 4.33
N GLY A 98 -11.20 1.42 5.10
CA GLY A 98 -10.81 1.77 6.46
C GLY A 98 -9.64 0.99 7.06
N PRO A 99 -9.02 1.49 8.13
CA PRO A 99 -7.74 0.97 8.61
C PRO A 99 -7.82 -0.39 9.31
N LEU A 100 -9.00 -0.75 9.84
CA LEU A 100 -9.20 -2.04 10.50
C LEU A 100 -9.08 -3.20 9.51
N MET A 101 -9.72 -3.10 8.34
CA MET A 101 -9.65 -4.14 7.31
C MET A 101 -8.26 -4.20 6.67
N ALA A 102 -7.65 -3.05 6.41
CA ALA A 102 -6.26 -2.97 5.96
C ALA A 102 -5.30 -3.71 6.92
N THR A 103 -5.40 -3.41 8.22
CA THR A 103 -4.56 -4.05 9.24
C THR A 103 -4.79 -5.56 9.31
N ALA A 104 -6.06 -5.99 9.30
CA ALA A 104 -6.41 -7.42 9.32
C ALA A 104 -5.82 -8.16 8.12
N CYS A 105 -5.95 -7.58 6.93
CA CYS A 105 -5.37 -8.12 5.70
C CYS A 105 -3.86 -8.24 5.79
N SER A 106 -3.15 -7.17 6.19
CA SER A 106 -1.69 -7.17 6.31
C SER A 106 -1.17 -8.22 7.27
N ILE A 107 -1.86 -8.43 8.41
CA ILE A 107 -1.52 -9.50 9.36
C ILE A 107 -1.70 -10.88 8.72
N GLU A 108 -2.79 -11.11 7.98
CA GLU A 108 -3.03 -12.39 7.31
C GLU A 108 -1.99 -12.65 6.21
N MET A 109 -1.62 -11.65 5.43
CA MET A 109 -0.55 -11.74 4.42
C MET A 109 0.78 -12.15 5.06
N HIS A 110 1.19 -11.49 6.15
CA HIS A 110 2.40 -11.86 6.88
C HIS A 110 2.35 -13.28 7.45
N ARG A 111 1.21 -13.70 8.00
CA ARG A 111 1.03 -15.07 8.50
C ARG A 111 1.12 -16.12 7.39
N TRP A 112 0.51 -15.84 6.24
CA TRP A 112 0.57 -16.71 5.08
C TRP A 112 2.01 -16.86 4.56
N LEU A 113 2.73 -15.75 4.39
CA LEU A 113 4.13 -15.75 3.97
C LEU A 113 5.02 -16.49 4.97
N LYS A 114 4.84 -16.25 6.27
CA LYS A 114 5.57 -16.96 7.34
C LYS A 114 5.33 -18.46 7.28
N LYS A 115 4.08 -18.91 7.06
CA LYS A 115 3.75 -20.33 6.91
C LYS A 115 4.42 -20.94 5.67
N ARG A 116 4.33 -20.26 4.52
CA ARG A 116 4.97 -20.67 3.25
C ARG A 116 6.49 -20.80 3.40
N ASN A 117 7.14 -19.82 4.03
CA ASN A 117 8.59 -19.75 4.10
C ASN A 117 9.22 -20.83 5.00
N LYS A 118 8.47 -21.41 5.95
CA LYS A 118 8.98 -22.45 6.86
C LYS A 118 9.49 -23.71 6.14
N SER A 119 8.93 -24.04 4.98
CA SER A 119 9.27 -25.24 4.22
C SER A 119 10.18 -24.95 3.02
N LEU A 120 10.78 -23.76 2.94
CA LEU A 120 11.53 -23.31 1.78
C LEU A 120 12.96 -22.87 2.16
N PRO A 121 13.94 -23.13 1.28
CA PRO A 121 15.29 -22.59 1.44
C PRO A 121 15.27 -21.06 1.36
N GLU A 122 16.26 -20.40 1.98
CA GLU A 122 16.30 -18.94 2.16
C GLU A 122 16.09 -18.16 0.85
N HIS A 123 16.70 -18.62 -0.25
CA HIS A 123 16.59 -17.97 -1.56
C HIS A 123 15.17 -17.98 -2.15
N LYS A 124 14.32 -18.94 -1.77
CA LYS A 124 12.90 -19.02 -2.19
C LYS A 124 11.92 -18.42 -1.18
N GLN A 125 12.41 -17.97 -0.02
CA GLN A 125 11.56 -17.29 0.95
C GLN A 125 11.19 -15.91 0.42
N TYR A 126 9.94 -15.49 0.63
CA TYR A 126 9.45 -14.18 0.23
C TYR A 126 8.84 -13.50 1.44
N ASN A 127 9.31 -12.31 1.79
CA ASN A 127 8.78 -11.54 2.92
C ASN A 127 8.56 -10.11 2.45
N ILE A 128 7.51 -9.50 2.98
CA ILE A 128 7.15 -8.12 2.67
C ILE A 128 7.33 -7.24 3.91
N CYS A 129 7.61 -5.97 3.68
CA CYS A 129 7.51 -4.88 4.63
C CYS A 129 6.21 -4.13 4.36
N VAL A 130 5.50 -3.69 5.39
CA VAL A 130 4.18 -3.07 5.23
C VAL A 130 4.11 -1.70 5.90
N GLY A 131 3.64 -0.71 5.14
CA GLY A 131 3.27 0.62 5.63
C GLY A 131 1.78 0.90 5.44
N ILE A 132 1.09 1.38 6.47
CA ILE A 132 -0.34 1.73 6.42
C ILE A 132 -0.58 3.18 6.83
N HIS A 133 -1.31 3.90 5.99
CA HIS A 133 -1.80 5.24 6.30
C HIS A 133 -3.22 5.45 5.75
N HIS A 134 -3.96 6.36 6.37
CA HIS A 134 -5.34 6.68 6.00
C HIS A 134 -5.48 8.18 5.79
N GLY A 135 -5.99 8.58 4.63
CA GLY A 135 -6.20 9.98 4.34
C GLY A 135 -6.65 10.22 2.90
N HIS A 136 -6.65 11.49 2.52
CA HIS A 136 -7.12 11.93 1.22
C HIS A 136 -6.20 11.53 0.07
N LEU A 137 -6.80 11.09 -1.03
CA LEU A 137 -6.13 10.79 -2.30
C LEU A 137 -7.09 10.95 -3.49
N LEU A 138 -6.53 10.99 -4.69
CA LEU A 138 -7.24 10.86 -5.95
C LEU A 138 -7.21 9.40 -6.40
N ARG A 139 -8.37 8.76 -6.48
CA ARG A 139 -8.54 7.38 -6.95
C ARG A 139 -8.90 7.35 -8.43
N PHE A 140 -8.02 6.78 -9.25
CA PHE A 140 -8.23 6.49 -10.68
C PHE A 140 -8.42 5.00 -10.88
N LYS A 141 -9.06 4.52 -11.95
CA LYS A 141 -9.38 3.09 -12.12
C LYS A 141 -8.20 2.15 -11.85
N GLU A 142 -7.03 2.49 -12.35
CA GLU A 142 -5.80 1.71 -12.31
C GLU A 142 -4.77 2.19 -11.28
N ASP A 143 -4.95 3.36 -10.66
CA ASP A 143 -3.92 4.00 -9.86
C ASP A 143 -4.49 4.92 -8.76
N ALA A 144 -3.65 5.40 -7.85
CA ALA A 144 -4.00 6.38 -6.85
C ALA A 144 -2.86 7.36 -6.60
N TYR A 145 -3.18 8.66 -6.52
CA TYR A 145 -2.19 9.71 -6.23
C TYR A 145 -2.62 10.55 -5.05
N GLY A 146 -1.66 10.90 -4.19
CA GLY A 146 -1.91 11.87 -3.12
C GLY A 146 -0.98 11.70 -1.93
N PRO A 147 -1.08 12.59 -0.95
CA PRO A 147 -0.27 12.53 0.27
C PRO A 147 -0.40 11.18 0.97
N ALA A 148 -1.60 10.59 0.98
CA ALA A 148 -1.81 9.33 1.68
C ALA A 148 -1.01 8.16 1.08
N VAL A 149 -0.86 8.15 -0.25
CA VAL A 149 -0.05 7.15 -0.97
C VAL A 149 1.42 7.32 -0.63
N ASN A 150 1.93 8.55 -0.71
CA ASN A 150 3.33 8.85 -0.39
C ASN A 150 3.70 8.44 1.05
N VAL A 151 2.83 8.73 2.02
CA VAL A 151 3.07 8.35 3.43
C VAL A 151 3.09 6.84 3.60
N ALA A 152 2.14 6.10 3.03
CA ALA A 152 2.11 4.65 3.13
C ALA A 152 3.34 3.99 2.48
N PHE A 153 3.75 4.45 1.29
CA PHE A 153 4.94 3.97 0.59
C PHE A 153 6.22 4.22 1.37
N LYS A 154 6.42 5.46 1.84
CA LYS A 154 7.58 5.80 2.67
C LYS A 154 7.65 4.98 3.95
N LEU A 155 6.51 4.70 4.60
CA LEU A 155 6.49 3.81 5.74
C LEU A 155 6.87 2.37 5.39
N GLY A 156 6.38 1.84 4.26
CA GLY A 156 6.59 0.46 3.85
C GLY A 156 7.99 0.16 3.31
N GLU A 157 8.56 1.08 2.54
CA GLU A 157 9.83 0.92 1.83
C GLU A 157 11.02 1.43 2.65
N ASP A 158 10.93 2.65 3.18
CA ASP A 158 12.09 3.33 3.78
C ASP A 158 12.20 3.07 5.29
N VAL A 159 11.07 2.85 5.97
CA VAL A 159 11.03 2.82 7.45
C VAL A 159 10.84 1.41 8.00
N ALA A 160 10.01 0.59 7.35
CA ALA A 160 9.69 -0.75 7.82
C ALA A 160 10.82 -1.74 7.55
N GLY A 161 11.24 -2.44 8.60
CA GLY A 161 12.13 -3.58 8.48
C GLY A 161 11.42 -4.83 7.95
N LYS A 162 12.21 -5.86 7.65
CA LYS A 162 11.72 -7.17 7.17
C LYS A 162 10.61 -7.73 8.05
N GLY A 163 9.42 -7.91 7.46
CA GLY A 163 8.25 -8.47 8.15
C GLY A 163 7.63 -7.54 9.18
N GLU A 164 7.98 -6.26 9.19
CA GLU A 164 7.33 -5.26 10.03
C GLU A 164 6.07 -4.73 9.37
N LEU A 165 5.09 -4.40 10.21
CA LEU A 165 3.86 -3.71 9.84
C LEU A 165 3.84 -2.39 10.61
N LEU A 166 4.13 -1.31 9.90
CA LEU A 166 4.18 0.04 10.44
C LEU A 166 2.94 0.85 10.05
N ILE A 167 2.47 1.67 10.98
CA ILE A 167 1.30 2.52 10.82
C ILE A 167 1.59 3.92 11.36
N THR A 168 0.92 4.93 10.79
CA THR A 168 0.92 6.29 11.36
C THR A 168 0.13 6.38 12.67
N GLY A 169 0.41 7.40 13.48
CA GLY A 169 -0.33 7.71 14.72
C GLY A 169 -1.84 7.87 14.52
N GLN A 170 -2.27 8.46 13.40
CA GLN A 170 -3.68 8.56 13.04
C GLN A 170 -4.33 7.18 12.90
N VAL A 171 -3.69 6.26 12.16
CA VAL A 171 -4.16 4.88 12.01
C VAL A 171 -4.15 4.15 13.35
N ASN A 172 -3.10 4.33 14.16
CA ASN A 172 -3.02 3.77 15.51
C ASN A 172 -4.21 4.21 16.38
N GLY A 173 -4.59 5.49 16.34
CA GLY A 173 -5.75 6.02 17.06
C GLY A 173 -7.05 5.26 16.78
N ILE A 174 -7.22 4.77 15.56
CA ILE A 174 -8.40 4.03 15.10
C ILE A 174 -8.32 2.56 15.50
N ILE A 175 -7.16 1.92 15.34
CA ILE A 175 -7.04 0.46 15.45
C ILE A 175 -6.64 -0.05 16.84
N LYS A 176 -6.11 0.82 17.73
CA LYS A 176 -5.54 0.43 19.04
C LYS A 176 -6.50 -0.30 19.98
N LYS A 177 -7.82 -0.17 19.75
CA LYS A 177 -8.84 -0.91 20.52
C LYS A 177 -8.87 -2.41 20.20
N LYS A 178 -8.43 -2.79 18.99
CA LYS A 178 -8.49 -4.18 18.50
C LYS A 178 -7.11 -4.83 18.34
N TYR A 179 -6.09 -4.04 18.07
CA TYR A 179 -4.73 -4.54 17.83
C TYR A 179 -3.74 -3.93 18.81
N ARG A 180 -2.81 -4.77 19.30
CA ARG A 180 -1.69 -4.29 20.10
C ARG A 180 -0.72 -3.54 19.19
N THR A 181 -0.36 -2.33 19.60
CA THR A 181 0.63 -1.50 18.92
C THR A 181 1.72 -1.09 19.90
N GLU A 182 2.89 -0.79 19.36
CA GLU A 182 4.03 -0.26 20.10
C GLU A 182 4.56 0.95 19.36
N TYR A 183 4.90 2.02 20.08
CA TYR A 183 5.58 3.17 19.47
C TYR A 183 6.93 2.72 18.91
N SER A 184 7.23 3.11 17.68
CA SER A 184 8.47 2.75 17.00
C SER A 184 9.45 3.92 17.00
N LYS A 185 9.08 5.01 16.31
CA LYS A 185 9.93 6.19 16.14
C LYS A 185 9.13 7.36 15.55
N HIS A 186 9.74 8.53 15.57
CA HIS A 186 9.27 9.69 14.84
C HIS A 186 9.96 9.77 13.47
N VAL A 187 9.22 10.08 12.41
CA VAL A 187 9.76 10.24 11.06
C VAL A 187 9.19 11.49 10.40
N THR A 188 9.96 12.10 9.51
CA THR A 188 9.47 13.18 8.65
C THR A 188 9.32 12.62 7.24
N ILE A 189 8.10 12.65 6.70
CA ILE A 189 7.83 12.21 5.33
C ILE A 189 7.49 13.45 4.51
N GLY A 190 8.38 13.79 3.56
CA GLY A 190 8.36 15.08 2.88
C GLY A 190 8.71 16.20 3.85
N SER A 191 7.71 16.93 4.32
CA SER A 191 7.87 17.99 5.33
C SER A 191 6.87 17.86 6.49
N VAL A 192 6.18 16.72 6.57
CA VAL A 192 5.16 16.47 7.59
C VAL A 192 5.71 15.46 8.60
N PRO A 193 5.70 15.79 9.91
CA PRO A 193 6.13 14.87 10.95
C PRO A 193 5.05 13.81 11.24
N PHE A 194 5.48 12.58 11.49
CA PHE A 194 4.61 11.45 11.84
C PHE A 194 5.21 10.63 12.98
N ASP A 195 4.39 10.34 13.98
CA ASP A 195 4.67 9.25 14.92
C ASP A 195 4.30 7.91 14.30
N VAL A 196 5.24 6.97 14.36
CA VAL A 196 5.10 5.65 13.75
C VAL A 196 4.94 4.59 14.82
N TYR A 197 4.01 3.67 14.60
CA TYR A 197 3.73 2.57 15.49
C TYR A 197 3.89 1.24 14.75
N LYS A 198 4.38 0.23 15.45
CA LYS A 198 4.46 -1.15 14.96
C LYS A 198 3.27 -1.95 15.47
N VAL A 199 2.55 -2.60 14.57
CA VAL A 199 1.48 -3.54 14.95
C VAL A 199 2.10 -4.86 15.37
N LYS A 200 1.70 -5.36 16.54
CA LYS A 200 2.16 -6.64 17.08
C LYS A 200 1.11 -7.71 16.83
N TYR A 201 1.53 -8.80 16.19
CA TYR A 201 0.72 -9.99 15.97
C TYR A 201 1.61 -11.22 16.20
N ARG A 202 1.07 -12.21 16.90
CA ARG A 202 1.68 -13.53 17.07
C ARG A 202 1.40 -14.40 15.85
#